data_AF-A0A9W6GBZ8-F1
#
_entry.id   AF-A0A9W6GBZ8-F1
#
_cell.length_a   1.000
_cell.length_b   1.000
_cell.length_c   1.000
_cell.angle_alpha   90.00
_cell.angle_beta   90.00
_cell.angle_gamma   90.00
#
_symmetry.space_group_name_H-M   'P 1'
#
loop_
_entity.id
_entity.type
_entity.pdbx_description
1 polymer ?
#
loop_
_entity_poly.entity_id
_entity_poly.type
_entity_poly.pdbx_seq_one_letter_code
_entity_poly.pdbx_strand_id
1 'polypeptide(L)' 'MSVNYGLDRLRFLQPVPAGARVRAVVVLASAEATGRGVRAGYDVTVEIEGAEKPALVARTITLYVPE' A
#
# COMPACT_ATOMS: atom_id res chain seq x y z
N MET A 1 -11.72 -12.73 -6.48
CA MET A 1 -11.35 -12.51 -5.05
C MET A 1 -10.00 -11.79 -4.95
N SER A 2 -9.80 -10.90 -3.98
CA SER A 2 -8.48 -10.31 -3.67
C SER A 2 -8.00 -10.76 -2.29
N VAL A 3 -6.72 -11.08 -2.18
CA VAL A 3 -6.07 -11.49 -0.94
C VAL A 3 -4.93 -10.54 -0.65
N ASN A 4 -4.91 -9.97 0.57
CA ASN A 4 -3.72 -9.28 1.07
C ASN A 4 -2.61 -10.33 1.25
N TYR A 5 -1.60 -10.25 0.39
CA TYR A 5 -0.51 -11.23 0.33
C TYR A 5 0.73 -10.74 1.10
N GLY A 6 0.56 -9.71 1.93
CA GLY A 6 1.61 -9.12 2.76
C GLY A 6 2.21 -7.85 2.15
N LEU A 7 3.42 -7.52 2.63
CA LEU A 7 4.16 -6.33 2.24
C LEU A 7 5.65 -6.68 2.08
N ASP A 8 6.27 -6.20 1.00
CA ASP A 8 7.73 -6.31 0.81
C ASP A 8 8.50 -5.31 1.68
N ARG A 9 7.89 -4.15 1.93
CA ARG A 9 8.49 -3.07 2.71
C ARG A 9 7.41 -2.27 3.41
N LEU A 10 7.69 -1.87 4.64
CA LEU A 10 6.88 -0.94 5.42
C LEU A 10 7.79 -0.08 6.29
N ARG A 11 7.58 1.23 6.29
CA ARG A 11 8.21 2.16 7.23
C ARG A 11 7.20 3.17 7.73
N PHE A 12 7.02 3.22 9.04
CA PHE A 12 6.34 4.32 9.72
C PHE A 12 7.37 5.43 9.96
N LEU A 13 7.13 6.60 9.38
CA LEU A 13 8.07 7.72 9.42
C LEU A 13 7.75 8.68 10.57
N GLN A 14 6.48 8.74 10.97
CA GLN A 14 6.03 9.51 12.13
C GLN A 14 4.67 8.99 12.63
N PRO A 15 4.30 9.27 13.89
CA PRO A 15 2.97 9.00 14.40
C PRO A 15 1.88 9.79 13.67
N VAL A 16 0.66 9.24 13.61
CA VAL A 16 -0.52 9.97 13.15
C VAL A 16 -1.31 10.42 14.38
N PRO A 17 -1.46 11.74 14.62
CA PRO A 17 -2.28 12.24 15.72
C PRO A 17 -3.75 11.80 15.56
N ALA A 18 -4.41 11.48 16.67
CA ALA A 18 -5.83 11.15 16.64
C ALA A 18 -6.65 12.33 16.08
N GLY A 19 -7.60 12.03 15.18
CA GLY A 19 -8.41 13.04 14.50
C GLY A 19 -7.72 13.70 13.29
N ALA A 20 -6.45 13.41 13.02
CA ALA A 20 -5.79 13.90 11.81
C ALA A 20 -6.41 13.29 10.55
N ARG A 21 -6.48 14.09 9.49
CA ARG A 21 -6.91 13.64 8.16
C ARG A 21 -5.71 13.07 7.41
N VAL A 22 -5.89 11.91 6.79
CA VAL A 22 -4.85 11.22 6.01
C VAL A 22 -5.31 10.93 4.59
N ARG A 23 -4.35 10.83 3.67
CA ARG A 23 -4.60 10.45 2.27
C ARG A 23 -3.60 9.41 1.82
N ALA A 24 -4.07 8.34 1.18
CA ALA A 24 -3.19 7.38 0.51
C ALA A 24 -2.99 7.79 -0.95
N VAL A 25 -1.74 7.82 -1.39
CA VAL A 25 -1.34 7.88 -2.79
C VAL A 25 -0.81 6.50 -3.17
N VAL A 26 -1.42 5.87 -4.16
CA VAL A 26 -1.15 4.48 -4.53
C VAL A 26 -0.73 4.41 -5.99
N VAL A 27 0.41 3.77 -6.25
CA VAL A 27 0.94 3.50 -7.59
C VAL A 27 0.98 2.00 -7.81
N LEU A 28 0.34 1.51 -8.87
CA LEU A 28 0.53 0.13 -9.32
C LEU A 28 1.94 0.00 -9.89
N ALA A 29 2.81 -0.68 -9.16
CA ALA A 29 4.23 -0.75 -9.48
C ALA A 29 4.64 -2.08 -10.11
N SER A 30 3.80 -3.10 -10.03
CA SER A 30 3.96 -4.37 -10.76
C SER A 30 2.63 -5.09 -10.85
N ALA A 31 2.42 -5.84 -11.93
CA ALA A 31 1.31 -6.78 -12.09
C ALA A 31 1.83 -8.01 -12.82
N GLU A 32 1.90 -9.14 -12.12
CA GLU A 32 2.51 -10.37 -12.60
C GLU A 32 1.45 -11.47 -12.67
N ALA A 33 1.31 -12.12 -13.83
CA ALA A 33 0.51 -13.33 -13.94
C ALA A 33 1.17 -14.46 -13.15
N THR A 34 0.35 -15.25 -12.45
CA THR A 34 0.74 -16.42 -11.67
C THR A 34 -0.19 -17.56 -12.03
N GLY A 35 0.16 -18.80 -11.64
CA GLY A 35 -0.73 -19.95 -11.83
C GLY A 35 -2.07 -19.87 -11.08
N ARG A 36 -2.25 -18.88 -10.19
CA ARG A 36 -3.47 -18.69 -9.37
C ARG A 36 -4.16 -17.35 -9.63
N GLY A 37 -3.73 -16.57 -10.63
CA GLY A 37 -4.25 -15.23 -10.91
C GLY A 37 -3.15 -14.18 -11.02
N VAL A 38 -3.41 -12.93 -10.66
CA VAL A 38 -2.46 -11.81 -10.82
C VAL A 38 -1.93 -11.36 -9.46
N ARG A 39 -0.62 -11.37 -9.28
CA ARG A 39 0.05 -10.77 -8.13
C ARG A 39 0.42 -9.32 -8.48
N ALA A 40 -0.23 -8.38 -7.80
CA ALA A 40 0.03 -6.96 -7.97
C ALA A 40 0.83 -6.40 -6.80
N GLY A 41 1.85 -5.60 -7.10
CA GLY A 41 2.61 -4.83 -6.11
C GLY A 41 2.24 -3.35 -6.20
N TYR A 42 1.92 -2.73 -5.08
CA TYR A 42 1.58 -1.31 -5.02
C TYR A 42 2.54 -0.55 -4.11
N ASP A 43 3.11 0.51 -4.63
CA ASP A 43 3.83 1.49 -3.80
C ASP A 43 2.79 2.45 -3.21
N VAL A 44 2.77 2.53 -1.88
CA VAL A 44 1.78 3.28 -1.10
C VAL A 44 2.51 4.30 -0.24
N THR A 45 2.10 5.56 -0.36
CA THR A 45 2.49 6.64 0.54
C THR A 45 1.24 7.15 1.24
N VAL A 46 1.24 7.17 2.57
CA VAL A 46 0.15 7.76 3.36
C VAL A 46 0.60 9.12 3.88
N GLU A 47 -0.05 10.18 3.42
CA GLU A 47 0.20 11.56 3.79
C GLU A 47 -0.71 11.97 4.95
N ILE A 48 -0.25 12.89 5.80
CA ILE A 48 -1.06 13.56 6.83
C ILE A 48 -1.30 14.99 6.36
N GLU A 49 -2.54 15.47 6.41
CA GLU A 49 -2.88 16.83 5.99
C GLU A 49 -2.07 17.86 6.79
N GLY A 50 -1.35 18.75 6.09
CA GLY A 50 -0.51 19.79 6.68
C GLY A 50 0.86 19.34 7.20
N ALA A 51 1.24 18.06 7.10
CA ALA A 51 2.55 17.58 7.50
C ALA A 51 3.56 17.60 6.34
N GLU A 52 4.82 17.93 6.62
CA GLU A 52 5.90 17.92 5.62
C GLU A 52 6.36 16.51 5.22
N LYS A 53 6.17 15.54 6.12
CA LYS A 53 6.55 14.13 5.91
C LYS A 53 5.28 13.27 5.81
N PRO A 54 5.31 12.12 5.12
CA PRO A 54 4.21 11.17 5.19
C PRO A 54 4.19 10.43 6.52
N ALA A 55 3.05 9.82 6.86
CA ALA A 55 2.90 8.90 7.97
C ALA A 55 3.69 7.61 7.73
N LEU A 56 3.52 7.01 6.56
CA LEU A 56 4.19 5.78 6.18
C LEU A 56 4.44 5.70 4.68
N VAL A 57 5.41 4.88 4.32
CA VAL A 57 5.63 4.38 2.96
C VAL A 57 5.68 2.85 2.99
N ALA A 58 5.09 2.22 2.00
CA ALA A 58 5.00 0.77 1.92
C ALA A 58 5.01 0.26 0.48
N ARG A 59 5.43 -0.99 0.29
CA ARG A 59 5.13 -1.78 -0.90
C ARG A 59 4.23 -2.96 -0.50
N THR A 60 2.96 -2.87 -0.87
CA THR A 60 1.95 -3.90 -0.56
C THR A 60 1.85 -4.90 -1.70
N ILE A 61 1.47 -6.13 -1.38
CA ILE A 61 1.26 -7.21 -2.34
C ILE A 61 -0.18 -7.69 -2.25
N THR A 62 -0.88 -7.70 -3.37
CA THR A 62 -2.24 -8.22 -3.47
C THR A 62 -2.26 -9.34 -4.49
N LEU A 63 -2.80 -10.51 -4.13
CA LEU A 63 -3.09 -11.57 -5.08
C LEU A 63 -4.57 -11.50 -5.50
N TYR A 64 -4.80 -11.23 -6.78
CA TYR A 64 -6.13 -11.31 -7.40
C TYR A 64 -6.31 -12.71 -7.99
N VAL A 65 -7.28 -13.44 -7.46
CA VAL A 65 -7.63 -14.80 -7.90
C VAL A 65 -8.92 -14.73 -8.72
N PRO A 66 -8.98 -15.29 -9.95
CA PRO A 66 -10.21 -15.43 -10.72
C PRO A 66 -11.22 -16.26 -9.93
N GLU A 67 -12.50 -15.99 -10.13
CA GLU A 67 -13.57 -16.85 -9.59
C GLU A 67 -13.59 -18.22 -10.30
#